data_AF-A0A2W2B418-F1
#
_entry.id   AF-A0A2W2B418-F1
#
_cell.length_a   1.000
_cell.length_b   1.000
_cell.length_c   1.000
_cell.angle_alpha   90.00
_cell.angle_beta   90.00
_cell.angle_gamma   90.00
#
_symmetry.space_group_name_H-M   'P 1'
#
loop_
_entity.id
_entity.type
_entity.pdbx_description
1 polymer ?
#
loop_
_entity_poly.entity_id
_entity_poly.type
_entity_poly.pdbx_seq_one_letter_code
_entity_poly.pdbx_strand_id
1 'polypeptide(L)'
;MRQAYAHDAVVALTAGGDERAPGGAITRELCGSLEHEPPCPLASHYIGLTRDDHDDGDTVRLRVLFAAEPADEPEVRRRIGVALRSAELTGPDGLTTRWRLRAETAAAVRPGERDHAARLAR
;
A
#
# COMPACT_ATOMS: atom_id res chain seq x y z
N MET A 1 -12.56 -2.76 18.22
CA MET A 1 -11.67 -1.58 18.32
C MET A 1 -10.54 -1.80 17.35
N ARG A 2 -10.34 -0.85 16.44
CA ARG A 2 -9.32 -0.95 15.40
C ARG A 2 -7.92 -1.01 16.00
N GLN A 3 -7.08 -1.88 15.46
CA GLN A 3 -5.67 -2.00 15.78
C GLN A 3 -4.84 -1.61 14.59
N ALA A 4 -3.64 -1.10 14.84
CA ALA A 4 -2.72 -0.71 13.78
C ALA A 4 -1.75 -1.83 13.43
N TYR A 5 -1.54 -1.99 12.13
CA TYR A 5 -0.71 -3.00 11.51
C TYR A 5 0.19 -2.37 10.46
N ALA A 6 1.27 -3.07 10.10
CA ALA A 6 2.12 -2.69 8.99
C ALA A 6 2.27 -3.84 7.98
N HIS A 7 2.49 -3.47 6.71
CA HIS A 7 2.79 -4.38 5.62
C HIS A 7 3.91 -3.78 4.78
N ASP A 8 4.97 -4.56 4.54
CA ASP A 8 6.08 -4.15 3.68
C ASP A 8 5.99 -4.85 2.34
N ALA A 9 6.28 -4.14 1.26
CA ALA A 9 6.37 -4.73 -0.07
C ALA A 9 7.50 -4.12 -0.89
N VAL A 10 7.99 -4.88 -1.86
CA VAL A 10 9.01 -4.47 -2.82
C VAL A 10 8.53 -4.79 -4.22
N VAL A 11 8.53 -3.80 -5.09
CA VAL A 11 8.19 -3.96 -6.51
C VAL A 11 9.34 -3.45 -7.38
N ALA A 12 9.50 -4.06 -8.55
CA ALA A 12 10.33 -3.52 -9.61
C ALA A 12 9.42 -2.86 -10.66
N LEU A 13 9.57 -1.57 -10.87
CA LEU A 13 8.89 -0.81 -11.92
C LEU A 13 9.44 -1.19 -13.29
N THR A 14 8.63 -0.96 -14.31
CA THR A 14 9.14 -0.82 -15.67
C THR A 14 9.79 0.55 -15.80
N ALA A 15 10.89 0.64 -16.57
CA ALA A 15 11.63 1.87 -16.80
C ALA A 15 10.69 3.05 -17.14
N GLY A 16 10.85 4.17 -16.41
CA GLY A 16 10.04 5.38 -16.56
C GLY A 16 8.63 5.30 -15.96
N GLY A 17 8.29 4.23 -15.24
CA GLY A 17 7.01 4.07 -14.56
C GLY A 17 6.83 5.03 -13.36
N ASP A 18 5.58 5.37 -13.06
CA ASP A 18 5.25 6.17 -11.87
C ASP A 18 5.40 5.32 -10.59
N GLU A 19 6.32 5.73 -9.71
CA GLU A 19 6.54 5.09 -8.40
C GLU A 19 5.31 5.09 -7.49
N ARG A 20 4.35 5.99 -7.75
CA ARG A 20 3.11 6.10 -6.98
C ARG A 20 2.06 5.07 -7.41
N ALA A 21 2.19 4.49 -8.60
CA ALA A 21 1.17 3.59 -9.15
C ALA A 21 0.90 2.34 -8.31
N PRO A 22 1.91 1.64 -7.74
CA PRO A 22 1.65 0.49 -6.85
C PRO A 22 0.91 0.91 -5.56
N GLY A 23 1.24 2.08 -5.01
CA GLY A 23 0.51 2.64 -3.87
C GLY A 23 -0.92 3.01 -4.22
N GLY A 24 -1.13 3.63 -5.37
CA GLY A 24 -2.47 3.93 -5.90
C GLY A 24 -3.32 2.68 -6.13
N ALA A 25 -2.70 1.57 -6.57
CA ALA A 25 -3.38 0.29 -6.73
C ALA A 25 -3.85 -0.25 -5.38
N ILE A 26 -3.01 -0.17 -4.33
CA ILE A 26 -3.40 -0.56 -2.97
C ILE A 26 -4.56 0.31 -2.47
N THR A 27 -4.47 1.64 -2.60
CA THR A 27 -5.55 2.54 -2.20
C THR A 27 -6.85 2.20 -2.93
N ARG A 28 -6.79 1.94 -4.24
CA ARG A 28 -7.96 1.55 -5.04
C ARG A 28 -8.56 0.21 -4.60
N GLU A 29 -7.74 -0.78 -4.26
CA GLU A 29 -8.24 -2.09 -3.81
C GLU A 29 -8.83 -2.03 -2.39
N LEU A 30 -8.25 -1.21 -1.50
CA LEU A 30 -8.75 -1.05 -0.13
C LEU A 30 -10.00 -0.17 -0.06
N CYS A 31 -10.05 0.93 -0.81
CA CYS A 31 -11.19 1.84 -0.84
C CYS A 31 -12.26 1.47 -1.88
N GLY A 32 -11.92 0.64 -2.88
CA GLY A 32 -12.79 0.35 -4.03
C GLY A 32 -12.83 1.48 -5.06
N SER A 33 -13.95 1.61 -5.78
CA SER A 33 -14.15 2.57 -6.86
C SER A 33 -14.95 3.84 -6.50
N LEU A 34 -15.48 4.00 -5.27
CA LEU A 34 -16.39 5.12 -4.94
C LEU A 34 -16.32 5.55 -3.46
N GLU A 35 -16.09 6.85 -3.26
CA GLU A 35 -16.66 7.77 -2.27
C GLU A 35 -17.31 7.16 -1.02
N HIS A 36 -16.49 6.79 -0.05
CA HIS A 36 -16.93 6.70 1.34
C HIS A 36 -16.46 7.95 2.10
N GLU A 37 -17.27 8.46 3.03
CA GLU A 37 -16.82 9.53 3.93
C GLU A 37 -15.65 9.00 4.79
N PRO A 38 -14.55 9.76 4.96
CA PRO A 38 -13.49 9.38 5.86
C PRO A 38 -13.99 9.22 7.32
N PRO A 39 -13.42 8.29 8.10
CA PRO A 39 -12.34 7.36 7.75
C PRO A 39 -12.80 6.14 6.93
N CYS A 40 -11.87 5.53 6.19
CA CYS A 40 -12.15 4.31 5.42
C CYS A 40 -12.71 3.20 6.32
N PRO A 41 -13.89 2.63 6.01
CA PRO A 41 -14.55 1.69 6.90
C PRO A 41 -13.75 0.39 7.06
N LEU A 42 -13.14 -0.08 5.96
CA LEU A 42 -12.29 -1.28 5.98
C LEU A 42 -10.96 -0.99 6.68
N ALA A 43 -10.18 -0.05 6.16
CA ALA A 43 -8.81 0.19 6.59
C ALA A 43 -8.39 1.66 6.41
N SER A 44 -8.50 2.50 7.44
CA SER A 44 -7.73 3.76 7.48
C SER A 44 -6.26 3.45 7.25
N HIS A 45 -5.66 3.99 6.19
CA HIS A 45 -4.32 3.60 5.77
C HIS A 45 -3.46 4.76 5.31
N TYR A 46 -2.15 4.51 5.36
CA TYR A 46 -1.09 5.36 4.83
C TYR A 46 -0.11 4.48 4.06
N ILE A 47 0.40 4.99 2.94
CA ILE A 47 1.39 4.29 2.11
C ILE A 47 2.60 5.20 1.98
N GLY A 48 3.71 4.79 2.59
CA GLY A 48 5.03 5.37 2.37
C GLY A 48 5.74 4.67 1.21
N LEU A 49 6.46 5.43 0.41
CA LEU A 49 7.23 4.95 -0.74
C LEU A 49 8.68 5.38 -0.59
N THR A 50 9.61 4.51 -0.96
CA THR A 50 11.05 4.83 -1.03
C THR A 50 11.64 4.13 -2.24
N ARG A 51 12.29 4.90 -3.12
CA ARG A 51 13.08 4.35 -4.23
C ARG A 51 14.45 3.90 -3.71
N ASP A 52 14.93 2.79 -4.27
CA ASP A 52 16.29 2.31 -4.02
C ASP A 52 17.17 2.75 -5.18
N ASP A 53 18.00 3.76 -4.95
CA ASP A 53 18.83 4.39 -5.98
C ASP A 53 20.01 3.50 -6.42
N HIS A 54 20.20 2.34 -5.77
CA HIS A 54 21.35 1.45 -5.94
C HIS A 54 21.08 0.19 -6.78
N ASP A 55 19.81 -0.20 -6.98
CA ASP A 55 19.41 -1.37 -7.78
C ASP A 55 18.81 -0.93 -9.12
N ASP A 56 19.64 -0.73 -10.16
CA ASP A 56 19.25 -0.42 -11.56
C ASP A 56 18.08 0.59 -11.75
N GLY A 57 17.82 1.46 -10.75
CA GLY A 57 16.89 2.59 -10.80
C GLY A 57 15.39 2.28 -10.64
N ASP A 58 14.96 1.02 -10.66
CA ASP A 58 13.53 0.69 -10.82
C ASP A 58 12.88 0.00 -9.60
N THR A 59 13.58 -0.17 -8.48
CA THR A 59 13.00 -0.81 -7.28
C THR A 59 12.32 0.22 -6.37
N VAL A 60 11.06 -0.05 -6.00
CA VAL A 60 10.28 0.74 -5.04
C VAL A 60 9.92 -0.13 -3.84
N ARG A 61 10.23 0.39 -2.65
CA ARG A 61 9.82 -0.17 -1.36
C ARG A 61 8.57 0.54 -0.86
N LEU A 62 7.56 -0.23 -0.50
CA LEU A 62 6.30 0.25 0.06
C LEU A 62 6.23 -0.08 1.54
N ARG A 63 5.84 0.92 2.34
CA ARG A 63 5.51 0.80 3.76
C ARG A 63 4.04 1.15 3.95
N VAL A 64 3.19 0.14 4.10
CA VAL A 64 1.75 0.34 4.33
C VAL A 64 1.49 0.29 5.83
N LEU A 65 1.00 1.39 6.41
CA LEU A 65 0.41 1.40 7.75
C LEU A 65 -1.11 1.39 7.58
N PHE A 66 -1.80 0.52 8.29
CA PHE A 66 -3.26 0.51 8.28
C PHE A 66 -3.81 0.20 9.67
N ALA A 67 -4.97 0.77 9.98
CA ALA A 67 -5.75 0.34 11.13
C ALA A 67 -6.95 -0.44 10.64
N ALA A 68 -7.31 -1.55 11.29
CA ALA A 68 -8.48 -2.37 10.96
C ALA A 68 -8.98 -3.08 12.22
N GLU A 69 -10.22 -3.58 12.20
CA GLU A 69 -10.63 -4.54 13.24
C GLU A 69 -9.78 -5.81 13.13
N PRO A 70 -9.42 -6.47 14.25
CA PRO A 70 -8.52 -7.64 14.19
C PRO A 70 -9.03 -8.79 13.31
N ALA A 71 -10.35 -8.93 13.18
CA ALA A 71 -10.97 -9.93 12.30
C ALA A 71 -10.79 -9.62 10.81
N ASP A 72 -10.63 -8.34 10.45
CA ASP A 72 -10.47 -7.88 9.07
C ASP A 72 -9.00 -7.78 8.64
N GLU A 73 -8.05 -7.87 9.57
CA GLU A 73 -6.62 -7.74 9.27
C GLU A 73 -6.13 -8.70 8.16
N PRO A 74 -6.51 -9.99 8.16
CA PRO A 74 -6.11 -10.89 7.08
C PRO A 74 -6.68 -10.47 5.71
N GLU A 75 -7.90 -9.95 5.69
CA GLU A 75 -8.56 -9.48 4.46
C GLU A 75 -7.88 -8.24 3.90
N VAL A 76 -7.49 -7.29 4.75
CA VAL A 76 -6.75 -6.09 4.34
C VAL A 76 -5.41 -6.48 3.70
N ARG A 77 -4.67 -7.43 4.30
CA ARG A 77 -3.42 -7.94 3.70
C ARG A 77 -3.65 -8.65 2.38
N ARG A 78 -4.70 -9.47 2.28
CA ARG A 78 -5.06 -10.18 1.05
C ARG A 78 -5.30 -9.18 -0.08
N ARG A 79 -6.04 -8.10 0.19
CA ARG A 79 -6.30 -7.01 -0.75
C ARG A 79 -5.03 -6.25 -1.16
N ILE A 80 -4.16 -5.90 -0.22
CA ILE A 80 -2.85 -5.31 -0.54
C ILE A 80 -2.10 -6.21 -1.54
N GLY A 81 -2.06 -7.52 -1.29
CA GLY A 81 -1.40 -8.44 -2.21
C GLY A 81 -2.10 -8.60 -3.56
N VAL A 82 -3.44 -8.55 -3.61
CA VAL A 82 -4.19 -8.54 -4.88
C VAL A 82 -3.80 -7.31 -5.71
N ALA A 83 -3.78 -6.13 -5.10
CA ALA A 83 -3.39 -4.90 -5.76
C ALA A 83 -1.96 -4.97 -6.31
N LEU A 84 -1.01 -5.47 -5.53
CA LEU A 84 0.37 -5.57 -5.96
C LEU A 84 0.59 -6.64 -7.04
N ARG A 85 -0.21 -7.71 -7.04
CA ARG A 85 -0.18 -8.76 -8.08
C ARG A 85 -0.92 -8.37 -9.36
N SER A 86 -1.74 -7.32 -9.38
CA SER A 86 -2.35 -6.83 -10.62
C SER A 86 -1.28 -6.39 -11.63
N ALA A 87 -0.08 -6.03 -11.15
CA ALA A 87 1.11 -5.69 -11.93
C ALA A 87 0.98 -4.44 -12.82
N GLU A 88 -0.16 -3.77 -12.80
CA GLU A 88 -0.39 -2.53 -13.53
C GLU A 88 -1.49 -1.67 -12.90
N LEU A 89 -1.40 -0.37 -13.16
CA LEU A 89 -2.44 0.61 -12.90
C LEU A 89 -2.43 1.65 -14.01
N THR A 90 -3.61 1.90 -14.59
CA THR A 90 -3.83 3.07 -15.43
C THR A 90 -4.16 4.27 -14.55
N GLY A 91 -3.31 5.29 -14.60
CA GLY A 91 -3.47 6.54 -13.87
C GLY A 91 -4.58 7.43 -14.46
N PRO A 92 -4.93 8.52 -13.76
CA PRO A 92 -5.93 9.50 -14.24
C PRO A 92 -5.48 10.25 -15.50
N ASP A 93 -4.19 10.23 -15.81
CA ASP A 93 -3.59 10.73 -17.06
C ASP A 93 -3.76 9.76 -18.24
N GLY A 94 -4.37 8.59 -18.01
CA GLY A 94 -4.53 7.53 -19.02
C GLY A 94 -3.26 6.70 -19.26
N LEU A 95 -2.16 6.99 -18.56
CA LEU A 95 -0.91 6.23 -18.70
C LEU A 95 -0.95 5.00 -17.82
N THR A 96 -0.50 3.86 -18.37
CA THR A 96 -0.41 2.60 -17.63
C THR A 96 1.00 2.40 -17.13
N THR A 97 1.17 2.42 -15.81
CA THR A 97 2.42 2.01 -15.16
C THR A 97 2.36 0.51 -14.88
N ARG A 98 3.45 -0.19 -15.19
CA ARG A 98 3.62 -1.63 -14.96
C ARG A 98 4.72 -1.89 -13.96
N TRP A 99 4.55 -2.92 -13.15
CA TRP A 99 5.56 -3.38 -12.18
C TRP A 99 5.53 -4.89 -12.01
N ARG A 100 6.51 -5.42 -11.28
CA ARG A 100 6.56 -6.81 -10.83
C ARG A 100 6.73 -6.84 -9.32
N LEU A 101 5.81 -7.51 -8.62
CA LEU A 101 5.96 -7.79 -7.20
C LEU A 101 7.18 -8.70 -6.97
N ARG A 102 8.09 -8.27 -6.11
CA ARG A 102 9.31 -9.02 -5.73
C ARG A 102 9.16 -9.70 -4.38
N ALA A 103 8.62 -8.97 -3.41
CA ALA A 103 8.37 -9.49 -2.06
C ALA A 103 7.23 -8.72 -1.41
N GLU A 104 6.51 -9.39 -0.51
CA GLU A 104 5.57 -8.76 0.41
C GLU A 104 5.58 -9.51 1.74
N THR A 105 5.39 -8.81 2.86
CA THR A 105 5.38 -9.44 4.18
C THR A 105 4.58 -8.65 5.19
N ALA A 106 4.00 -9.38 6.15
CA ALA A 106 3.50 -8.76 7.36
C ALA A 106 4.66 -8.18 8.18
N ALA A 107 4.47 -6.97 8.69
CA ALA A 107 5.50 -6.27 9.43
C ALA A 107 4.93 -5.69 10.73
N ALA A 108 5.81 -5.55 11.74
CA ALA A 108 5.47 -4.84 12.97
C ALA A 108 5.49 -3.33 12.71
N VAL A 109 4.60 -2.58 13.37
CA VAL A 109 4.66 -1.11 13.44
C VAL A 109 5.93 -0.70 14.19
N ARG A 110 6.77 0.13 13.56
CA ARG A 110 8.05 0.56 14.14
C ARG A 110 7.81 1.59 15.24
N PRO A 111 8.71 1.74 16.23
CA PRO A 111 8.55 2.72 17.30
C PRO A 111 8.27 4.15 16.81
N GLY A 112 8.98 4.60 15.77
CA GLY A 112 8.79 5.94 15.18
C GLY A 112 7.48 6.11 14.39
N GLU A 113 6.73 5.05 14.15
CA GLU A 113 5.46 5.07 13.41
C GLU A 113 4.25 5.04 14.35
N ARG A 114 4.44 4.81 15.65
CA ARG A 114 3.35 4.57 16.61
C ARG A 114 2.34 5.71 16.67
N ASP A 115 2.79 6.96 16.64
CA ASP A 115 1.88 8.10 16.68
C ASP A 115 1.03 8.21 15.41
N HIS A 116 1.61 7.86 14.26
CA HIS A 116 0.88 7.82 12.99
C HIS A 116 -0.13 6.67 12.98
N ALA A 117 0.31 5.47 13.37
CA ALA A 117 -0.52 4.29 13.53
C ALA A 117 -1.70 4.55 14.48
N ALA A 118 -1.46 5.24 15.60
CA ALA A 118 -2.50 5.61 16.56
C ALA A 118 -3.51 6.62 15.99
N ARG A 119 -3.10 7.50 15.07
CA ARG A 119 -4.05 8.40 14.38
C ARG A 119 -4.93 7.65 13.39
N LEU A 120 -4.42 6.61 12.73
CA LEU A 120 -5.20 5.77 11.80
C LEU A 120 -6.26 4.93 12.54
N ALA A 121 -6.01 4.57 13.80
CA ALA A 121 -6.91 3.75 14.61
C ALA A 121 -8.01 4.55 15.35
N ARG A 122 -7.98 5.88 15.25
CA ARG A 122 -9.02 6.78 15.77
C ARG A 122 -10.12 6.97 14.73
#